data_AF-A0A3N0BSN9-F1
#
_entry.id   AF-A0A3N0BSN9-F1
#
_cell.length_a   1.000
_cell.length_b   1.000
_cell.length_c   1.000
_cell.angle_alpha   90.00
_cell.angle_beta   90.00
_cell.angle_gamma   90.00
#
_symmetry.space_group_name_H-M   'P 1'
#
loop_
_entity.id
_entity.type
_entity.pdbx_description
1 polymer ?
#
loop_
_entity_poly.entity_id
_entity_poly.type
_entity_poly.pdbx_seq_one_letter_code
_entity_poly.pdbx_strand_id
1 'polypeptide(L)'
;MGMASFVETGMASTEDELQLTLMLAVMASEGLNDFITKMSPEDAAKAHGFESHVAGRLQPALDRLGMIERQFDSMGGNPINEVLYLSPKGVELLGKYREVAGQSGSVRSQRFMAAATAVLRWRDADQGMAAVRDITQTPFGYFCGHPFQDRELEEVFVFLQDKGLLKAFGASGEPSLGLQLTPAGTQCVLRYGADVDDYERSSRSSGVNNTYNMGNVKNFVAGNNHGTMNAWTQVQDPNDAAALLAAAIRIASLNGEITGDTAQRLAHECHDELLEAAQETPSPDVRRSIAEKVKDLSLLLAGKSVESATTVLAGEGLKSLLEGLIG
;
A
#
# COMPACT_ATOMS: atom_id res chain seq x y z
N MET A 1 -3.89 12.28 -5.53
CA MET A 1 -2.68 12.05 -6.35
C MET A 1 -2.50 13.27 -7.23
N GLY A 2 -1.30 13.89 -7.30
CA GLY A 2 -1.08 15.05 -8.19
C GLY A 2 -0.92 14.60 -9.65
N MET A 3 -1.23 15.48 -10.62
CA MET A 3 -1.12 15.21 -12.07
C MET A 3 0.23 14.59 -12.50
N ALA A 4 1.32 14.83 -11.77
CA ALA A 4 2.62 14.23 -12.09
C ALA A 4 2.66 12.69 -11.92
N SER A 5 1.88 12.15 -10.99
CA SER A 5 2.03 10.77 -10.53
C SER A 5 1.44 9.73 -11.50
N PHE A 6 0.31 10.04 -12.15
CA PHE A 6 -0.32 9.11 -13.10
C PHE A 6 0.50 8.99 -14.40
N VAL A 7 1.15 10.08 -14.79
CA VAL A 7 1.99 10.16 -15.99
C VAL A 7 3.24 9.31 -15.81
N GLU A 8 3.92 9.48 -14.68
CA GLU A 8 5.13 8.71 -14.33
C GLU A 8 4.83 7.22 -14.15
N THR A 9 3.71 6.87 -13.53
CA THR A 9 3.29 5.47 -13.37
C THR A 9 2.75 4.87 -14.67
N GLY A 10 2.15 5.68 -15.54
CA GLY A 10 1.42 5.25 -16.74
C GLY A 10 0.02 4.72 -16.44
N MET A 11 -0.54 5.02 -15.26
CA MET A 11 -1.77 4.42 -14.75
C MET A 11 -2.82 5.50 -14.52
N ALA A 12 -3.94 5.44 -15.23
CA ALA A 12 -5.04 6.41 -15.07
C ALA A 12 -6.03 5.96 -13.98
N SER A 13 -6.60 6.94 -13.28
CA SER A 13 -7.67 6.75 -12.29
C SER A 13 -8.91 7.58 -12.58
N THR A 14 -8.81 8.53 -13.50
CA THR A 14 -9.91 9.38 -13.97
C THR A 14 -9.95 9.44 -15.50
N GLU A 15 -11.08 9.86 -16.05
CA GLU A 15 -11.25 9.98 -17.51
C GLU A 15 -10.27 10.99 -18.14
N ASP A 16 -10.02 12.11 -17.46
CA ASP A 16 -9.05 13.11 -17.95
C ASP A 16 -7.61 12.55 -17.95
N GLU A 17 -7.24 11.76 -16.93
CA GLU A 17 -5.94 11.07 -16.89
C GLU A 17 -5.84 10.02 -18.00
N LEU A 18 -6.91 9.24 -18.23
CA LEU A 18 -6.96 8.25 -19.31
C LEU A 18 -6.73 8.93 -20.65
N GLN A 19 -7.47 10.00 -20.96
CA GLN A 19 -7.31 10.77 -22.19
C GLN A 19 -5.85 11.23 -22.37
N LEU A 20 -5.21 11.76 -21.33
CA LEU A 20 -3.81 12.16 -21.40
C LEU A 20 -2.87 10.97 -21.66
N THR A 21 -3.06 9.82 -21.01
CA THR A 21 -2.23 8.62 -21.26
C THR A 21 -2.43 8.05 -22.67
N LEU A 22 -3.67 8.03 -23.19
CA LEU A 22 -3.97 7.61 -24.57
C LEU A 22 -3.26 8.51 -25.58
N MET A 23 -3.27 9.82 -25.35
CA MET A 23 -2.56 10.78 -26.19
C MET A 23 -1.05 10.60 -26.14
N LEU A 24 -0.47 10.33 -24.97
CA LEU A 24 0.96 10.05 -24.84
C LEU A 24 1.38 8.75 -25.55
N ALA A 25 0.56 7.71 -25.49
CA ALA A 25 0.78 6.45 -26.22
C ALA A 25 0.77 6.68 -27.73
N VAL A 26 -0.16 7.50 -28.20
CA VAL A 26 -0.25 7.97 -29.58
C VAL A 26 1.04 8.69 -29.99
N MET A 27 1.46 9.71 -29.24
CA MET A 27 2.70 10.47 -29.48
C MET A 27 3.95 9.59 -29.50
N ALA A 28 3.97 8.55 -28.65
CA ALA A 28 5.02 7.56 -28.61
C ALA A 28 5.05 6.67 -29.88
N SER A 29 3.89 6.24 -30.38
CA SER A 29 3.76 5.32 -31.52
C SER A 29 4.10 5.93 -32.88
N GLU A 30 3.71 7.19 -33.13
CA GLU A 30 3.95 7.87 -34.41
C GLU A 30 5.38 8.41 -34.56
N GLY A 31 6.26 8.14 -33.59
CA GLY A 31 7.64 8.49 -33.71
C GLY A 31 7.86 10.01 -33.76
N LEU A 32 7.52 10.70 -32.66
CA LEU A 32 8.36 11.81 -32.17
C LEU A 32 9.77 11.28 -31.87
N ASN A 33 10.45 10.81 -32.92
CA ASN A 33 11.61 9.94 -32.86
C ASN A 33 12.90 10.73 -32.78
N ASP A 34 12.86 12.03 -33.07
CA ASP A 34 14.03 12.89 -33.01
C ASP A 34 13.66 14.25 -32.44
N PHE A 35 14.61 14.81 -31.68
CA PHE A 35 14.66 16.14 -31.05
C PHE A 35 14.27 17.35 -31.94
N ILE A 36 13.77 17.12 -33.15
CA ILE A 36 13.64 18.08 -34.26
C ILE A 36 12.24 18.05 -34.91
N THR A 37 11.35 17.11 -34.54
CA THR A 37 10.02 17.05 -35.17
C THR A 37 9.13 18.18 -34.67
N LYS A 38 9.06 19.27 -35.46
CA LYS A 38 8.10 20.38 -35.34
C LYS A 38 6.69 19.82 -35.55
N MET A 39 6.08 19.28 -34.50
CA MET A 39 4.68 18.89 -34.52
C MET A 39 3.96 19.64 -33.41
N SER A 40 2.94 20.43 -33.78
CA SER A 40 2.14 21.09 -32.76
C SER A 40 1.27 20.04 -32.04
N PRO A 41 0.92 20.26 -30.75
CA PRO A 41 -0.07 19.45 -30.04
C PRO A 41 -1.39 19.26 -30.79
N GLU A 42 -1.76 20.24 -31.64
CA GLU A 42 -2.92 20.17 -32.53
C GLU A 42 -2.74 19.20 -33.68
N ASP A 43 -1.55 19.16 -34.29
CA ASP A 43 -1.22 18.19 -35.35
C ASP A 43 -1.22 16.76 -34.82
N ALA A 44 -0.66 16.55 -33.61
CA ALA A 44 -0.66 15.25 -32.94
C ALA A 44 -2.09 14.78 -32.60
N ALA A 45 -2.93 15.69 -32.09
CA ALA A 45 -4.33 15.39 -31.81
C ALA A 45 -5.13 15.06 -33.08
N LYS A 46 -4.91 15.84 -34.15
CA LYS A 46 -5.57 15.66 -35.45
C LYS A 46 -5.17 14.35 -36.13
N ALA A 47 -3.92 13.93 -36.02
CA ALA A 47 -3.42 12.67 -36.59
C ALA A 47 -4.19 11.44 -36.06
N HIS A 48 -4.75 11.50 -34.86
CA HIS A 48 -5.47 10.39 -34.22
C HIS A 48 -6.97 10.62 -34.04
N GLY A 49 -7.53 11.63 -34.72
CA GLY A 49 -8.96 11.90 -34.68
C GLY A 49 -9.46 12.41 -33.32
N PHE A 50 -8.58 12.93 -32.47
CA PHE A 50 -9.02 13.63 -31.28
C PHE A 50 -9.66 14.96 -31.68
N GLU A 51 -10.75 15.32 -30.99
CA GLU A 51 -11.39 16.60 -31.20
C GLU A 51 -10.46 17.77 -30.78
N SER A 52 -10.53 18.91 -31.48
CA SER A 52 -9.65 20.06 -31.23
C SER A 52 -9.67 20.56 -29.78
N HIS A 53 -10.79 20.37 -29.07
CA HIS A 53 -10.90 20.76 -27.66
C HIS A 53 -10.03 19.88 -26.73
N VAL A 54 -9.73 18.64 -27.13
CA VAL A 54 -8.83 17.72 -26.41
C VAL A 54 -7.37 18.15 -26.63
N ALA A 55 -7.02 18.57 -27.86
CA ALA A 55 -5.70 19.11 -28.20
C ALA A 55 -5.35 20.35 -27.35
N GLY A 56 -6.31 21.26 -27.17
CA GLY A 56 -6.15 22.48 -26.37
C GLY A 56 -5.86 22.21 -24.88
N ARG A 57 -6.21 21.03 -24.36
CA ARG A 57 -5.89 20.61 -22.98
C ARG A 57 -4.51 19.96 -22.85
N LEU A 58 -3.97 19.43 -23.95
CA LEU A 58 -2.70 18.71 -23.96
C LEU A 58 -1.51 19.63 -23.69
N GLN A 59 -1.42 20.77 -24.40
CA GLN A 59 -0.26 21.66 -24.27
C GLN A 59 -0.09 22.18 -22.82
N PRO A 60 -1.13 22.70 -22.14
CA PRO A 60 -0.99 23.10 -20.74
C PRO A 60 -0.69 21.93 -19.79
N ALA A 61 -1.10 20.70 -20.14
CA ALA A 61 -0.76 19.52 -19.35
C ALA A 61 0.72 19.14 -19.52
N LEU A 62 1.21 19.04 -20.76
CA LEU A 62 2.61 18.75 -21.08
C LEU A 62 3.55 19.81 -20.50
N ASP A 63 3.18 21.09 -20.57
CA ASP A 63 3.93 22.21 -20.00
C ASP A 63 4.02 22.10 -18.47
N ARG A 64 2.89 21.84 -17.79
CA ARG A 64 2.86 21.62 -16.33
C ARG A 64 3.66 20.40 -15.88
N LEU A 65 3.73 19.37 -16.72
CA LEU A 65 4.50 18.16 -16.45
C LEU A 65 5.99 18.36 -16.73
N GLY A 66 6.39 19.48 -17.32
CA GLY A 66 7.75 19.80 -17.73
C GLY A 66 8.22 18.92 -18.90
N MET A 67 7.29 18.44 -19.73
CA MET A 67 7.59 17.57 -20.87
C MET A 67 7.96 18.34 -22.14
N ILE A 68 7.56 19.61 -22.22
CA ILE A 68 7.84 20.47 -23.36
C ILE A 68 8.61 21.71 -22.92
N GLU A 69 9.53 22.15 -23.77
CA GLU A 69 10.25 23.40 -23.66
C GLU A 69 9.85 24.30 -24.82
N ARG A 70 9.47 25.53 -24.48
CA ARG A 70 9.10 26.55 -25.45
C ARG A 70 10.37 27.19 -25.98
N GLN A 71 10.63 27.06 -27.27
CA GLN A 71 11.70 27.81 -27.92
C GLN A 71 11.11 28.72 -29.00
N PHE A 72 11.73 29.88 -29.13
CA PHE A 72 11.35 30.93 -30.05
C PHE A 72 12.29 30.84 -31.26
N ASP A 73 11.78 30.37 -32.40
CA ASP A 73 12.55 30.32 -33.65
C ASP A 73 12.67 31.76 -34.21
N SER A 74 13.84 32.36 -34.06
CA SER A 74 14.11 33.76 -34.47
C SER A 74 14.55 33.89 -35.93
N MET A 75 14.11 33.00 -36.82
CA MET A 75 14.42 33.13 -38.24
C MET A 75 13.50 34.15 -38.94
N GLY A 76 14.03 35.35 -39.19
CA GLY A 76 13.58 36.19 -40.32
C GLY A 76 12.64 37.36 -40.03
N GLY A 77 12.52 37.82 -38.78
CA GLY A 77 11.85 39.10 -38.47
C GLY A 77 10.32 39.12 -38.63
N ASN A 78 9.69 37.96 -38.84
CA ASN A 78 8.25 37.77 -38.76
C ASN A 78 7.85 37.24 -37.36
N PRO A 79 6.57 37.34 -36.95
CA PRO A 79 6.14 36.95 -35.61
C PRO A 79 6.59 35.52 -35.31
N ILE A 80 7.24 35.42 -34.15
CA ILE A 80 7.92 34.23 -33.68
C ILE A 80 6.89 33.12 -33.52
N ASN A 81 6.94 32.11 -34.38
CA ASN A 81 6.17 30.90 -34.13
C ASN A 81 6.78 30.19 -32.93
N GLU A 82 6.02 30.05 -31.86
CA GLU A 82 6.39 29.25 -30.70
C GLU A 82 6.56 27.79 -31.18
N VAL A 83 7.77 27.27 -31.09
CA VAL A 83 8.07 25.86 -31.40
C VAL A 83 8.23 25.13 -30.07
N LEU A 84 7.48 24.04 -29.92
CA LEU A 84 7.55 23.20 -28.73
C LEU A 84 8.53 22.06 -28.99
N TYR A 85 9.54 21.96 -28.12
CA TYR A 85 10.50 20.87 -28.09
C TYR A 85 10.19 19.94 -26.93
N LEU A 86 10.50 18.65 -27.06
CA LEU A 86 10.47 17.75 -25.91
C LEU A 86 11.64 18.06 -24.98
N SER A 87 11.35 18.25 -23.70
CA SER A 87 12.38 18.30 -22.67
C SER A 87 13.02 16.92 -22.48
N PRO A 88 14.17 16.80 -21.79
CA PRO A 88 14.73 15.48 -21.43
C PRO A 88 13.72 14.58 -20.71
N LYS A 89 12.88 15.15 -19.83
CA LYS A 89 11.80 14.43 -19.14
C LYS A 89 10.72 13.96 -20.11
N GLY A 90 10.37 14.79 -21.10
CA GLY A 90 9.43 14.41 -22.15
C GLY A 90 9.92 13.25 -23.00
N VAL A 91 11.21 13.25 -23.35
CA VAL A 91 11.86 12.16 -24.10
C VAL A 91 11.87 10.87 -23.29
N GLU A 92 12.29 10.92 -22.01
CA GLU A 92 12.29 9.75 -21.12
C GLU A 92 10.89 9.13 -21.00
N LEU A 93 9.87 9.96 -20.79
CA LEU A 93 8.51 9.49 -20.65
C LEU A 93 7.98 8.86 -21.94
N LEU A 94 8.14 9.50 -23.09
CA LEU A 94 7.71 8.91 -24.36
C LEU A 94 8.49 7.63 -24.68
N GLY A 95 9.76 7.54 -24.24
CA GLY A 95 10.54 6.31 -24.28
C GLY A 95 9.88 5.17 -23.51
N LYS A 96 9.39 5.42 -22.29
CA LYS A 96 8.62 4.42 -21.51
C LYS A 96 7.37 3.96 -22.25
N TYR A 97 6.58 4.89 -22.81
CA TYR A 97 5.37 4.53 -23.56
C TYR A 97 5.70 3.69 -24.81
N ARG A 98 6.79 4.01 -25.52
CA ARG A 98 7.29 3.19 -26.64
C ARG A 98 7.73 1.81 -26.21
N GLU A 99 8.46 1.70 -25.10
CA GLU A 99 8.90 0.41 -24.58
C GLU A 99 7.69 -0.49 -24.33
N VAL A 100 6.66 0.03 -23.67
CA VAL A 100 5.43 -0.70 -23.38
C VAL A 100 4.70 -1.11 -24.66
N ALA A 101 4.63 -0.22 -25.66
CA ALA A 101 4.03 -0.53 -26.96
C ALA A 101 4.79 -1.64 -27.70
N GLY A 102 6.11 -1.73 -27.52
CA GLY A 102 6.99 -2.69 -28.19
C GLY A 102 6.91 -4.14 -27.67
N GLN A 103 6.11 -4.41 -26.63
CA GLN A 103 5.85 -5.77 -26.10
C GLN A 103 7.09 -6.63 -25.78
N SER A 104 8.18 -6.00 -25.29
CA SER A 104 9.39 -6.71 -24.84
C SER A 104 9.12 -7.60 -23.61
N GLY A 105 10.01 -8.56 -23.31
CA GLY A 105 9.90 -9.42 -22.13
C GLY A 105 9.91 -8.65 -20.80
N SER A 106 10.63 -7.52 -20.71
CA SER A 106 10.62 -6.60 -19.56
C SER A 106 9.26 -5.93 -19.35
N VAL A 107 8.48 -5.77 -20.42
CA VAL A 107 7.16 -5.11 -20.38
C VAL A 107 6.13 -6.00 -19.72
N ARG A 108 6.24 -7.33 -19.88
CA ARG A 108 5.27 -8.26 -19.27
C ARG A 108 5.22 -8.12 -17.75
N SER A 109 6.38 -8.08 -17.08
CA SER A 109 6.42 -7.94 -15.62
C SER A 109 5.90 -6.56 -15.16
N GLN A 110 6.27 -5.50 -15.88
CA GLN A 110 5.74 -4.15 -15.61
C GLN A 110 4.22 -4.09 -15.75
N ARG A 111 3.67 -4.66 -16.84
CA ARG A 111 2.22 -4.72 -17.09
C ARG A 111 1.50 -5.57 -16.06
N PHE A 112 2.07 -6.68 -15.65
CA PHE A 112 1.51 -7.52 -14.59
C PHE A 112 1.40 -6.77 -13.26
N MET A 113 2.46 -6.10 -12.82
CA MET A 113 2.44 -5.32 -11.59
C MET A 113 1.50 -4.12 -11.69
N ALA A 114 1.49 -3.43 -12.83
CA ALA A 114 0.55 -2.35 -13.10
C ALA A 114 -0.90 -2.84 -13.03
N ALA A 115 -1.23 -3.98 -13.66
CA ALA A 115 -2.56 -4.58 -13.60
C ALA A 115 -2.94 -4.97 -12.16
N ALA A 116 -2.01 -5.50 -11.35
CA ALA A 116 -2.27 -5.81 -9.95
C ALA A 116 -2.64 -4.56 -9.14
N THR A 117 -1.86 -3.49 -9.28
CA THR A 117 -2.17 -2.19 -8.68
C THR A 117 -3.49 -1.61 -9.19
N ALA A 118 -3.77 -1.74 -10.48
CA ALA A 118 -5.00 -1.24 -11.12
C ALA A 118 -6.24 -1.91 -10.53
N VAL A 119 -6.25 -3.24 -10.47
CA VAL A 119 -7.37 -4.03 -9.97
C VAL A 119 -7.68 -3.68 -8.52
N LEU A 120 -6.66 -3.56 -7.66
CA LEU A 120 -6.86 -3.22 -6.26
C LEU A 120 -7.45 -1.81 -6.08
N ARG A 121 -6.92 -0.81 -6.79
CA ARG A 121 -7.43 0.57 -6.72
C ARG A 121 -8.83 0.72 -7.31
N TRP A 122 -9.09 0.03 -8.40
CA TRP A 122 -10.42 0.00 -9.02
C TRP A 122 -11.46 -0.60 -8.08
N ARG A 123 -11.15 -1.71 -7.40
CA ARG A 123 -12.04 -2.32 -6.40
C ARG A 123 -12.21 -1.48 -5.13
N ASP A 124 -11.23 -0.67 -4.76
CA ASP A 124 -11.38 0.29 -3.66
C ASP A 124 -12.34 1.43 -4.05
N ALA A 125 -12.25 1.90 -5.30
CA ALA A 125 -13.12 2.95 -5.84
C ALA A 125 -14.55 2.47 -6.15
N ASP A 126 -14.71 1.23 -6.61
CA ASP A 126 -15.99 0.61 -6.93
C ASP A 126 -16.34 -0.52 -5.95
N GLN A 127 -17.21 -0.21 -4.99
CA GLN A 127 -17.71 -1.17 -3.99
C GLN A 127 -18.79 -2.12 -4.54
N GLY A 128 -19.12 -2.03 -5.83
CA GLY A 128 -20.04 -2.94 -6.50
C GLY A 128 -19.46 -4.34 -6.71
N MET A 129 -20.32 -5.27 -7.15
CA MET A 129 -19.97 -6.66 -7.43
C MET A 129 -19.66 -6.87 -8.92
N ALA A 130 -18.71 -6.11 -9.46
CA ALA A 130 -18.32 -6.22 -10.87
C ALA A 130 -17.32 -7.37 -11.09
N ALA A 131 -17.33 -7.93 -12.30
CA ALA A 131 -16.39 -8.98 -12.72
C ALA A 131 -15.05 -8.35 -13.13
N VAL A 132 -13.91 -9.05 -13.01
CA VAL A 132 -12.57 -8.46 -13.25
C VAL A 132 -12.46 -7.76 -14.60
N ARG A 133 -13.13 -8.32 -15.63
CA ARG A 133 -13.09 -7.82 -17.01
C ARG A 133 -13.75 -6.44 -17.15
N ASP A 134 -14.64 -6.07 -16.24
CA ASP A 134 -15.33 -4.78 -16.26
C ASP A 134 -14.36 -3.61 -16.01
N ILE A 135 -13.15 -3.87 -15.46
CA ILE A 135 -12.10 -2.86 -15.32
C ILE A 135 -11.72 -2.22 -16.66
N THR A 136 -11.83 -2.97 -17.77
CA THR A 136 -11.50 -2.50 -19.11
C THR A 136 -12.44 -1.39 -19.60
N GLN A 137 -13.59 -1.22 -18.97
CA GLN A 137 -14.56 -0.16 -19.24
C GLN A 137 -14.32 1.09 -18.37
N THR A 138 -13.22 1.10 -17.61
CA THR A 138 -12.89 2.17 -16.66
C THR A 138 -11.49 2.73 -16.95
N PRO A 139 -11.16 3.92 -16.42
CA PRO A 139 -9.81 4.48 -16.51
C PRO A 139 -8.71 3.54 -15.98
N PHE A 140 -9.02 2.68 -15.01
CA PHE A 140 -8.07 1.72 -14.44
C PHE A 140 -7.71 0.58 -15.41
N GLY A 141 -8.44 0.41 -16.51
CA GLY A 141 -8.24 -0.67 -17.48
C GLY A 141 -7.02 -0.50 -18.39
N TYR A 142 -6.22 0.55 -18.20
CA TYR A 142 -5.16 0.96 -19.13
C TYR A 142 -3.81 1.14 -18.43
N PHE A 143 -2.75 0.76 -19.14
CA PHE A 143 -1.37 1.02 -18.76
C PHE A 143 -0.58 1.62 -19.93
N CYS A 144 -0.02 2.80 -19.70
CA CYS A 144 0.64 3.64 -20.70
C CYS A 144 -0.21 3.80 -21.97
N GLY A 145 -1.51 4.05 -21.80
CA GLY A 145 -2.48 4.19 -22.89
C GLY A 145 -2.85 2.90 -23.63
N HIS A 146 -2.36 1.74 -23.19
CA HIS A 146 -2.75 0.45 -23.76
C HIS A 146 -3.68 -0.32 -22.81
N PRO A 147 -4.81 -0.86 -23.28
CA PRO A 147 -5.71 -1.63 -22.43
C PRO A 147 -5.01 -2.89 -21.91
N PHE A 148 -5.39 -3.34 -20.71
CA PHE A 148 -5.01 -4.67 -20.23
C PHE A 148 -5.69 -5.76 -21.05
N GLN A 149 -4.97 -6.85 -21.31
CA GLN A 149 -5.52 -8.01 -21.98
C GLN A 149 -6.25 -8.90 -20.99
N ASP A 150 -7.27 -9.63 -21.43
CA ASP A 150 -8.04 -10.56 -20.60
C ASP A 150 -7.13 -11.54 -19.84
N ARG A 151 -6.12 -12.09 -20.52
CA ARG A 151 -5.15 -13.00 -19.92
C ARG A 151 -4.33 -12.34 -18.80
N GLU A 152 -3.95 -11.07 -18.96
CA GLU A 152 -3.20 -10.33 -17.93
C GLU A 152 -4.06 -10.14 -16.68
N LEU A 153 -5.34 -9.80 -16.87
CA LEU A 153 -6.29 -9.62 -15.79
C LEU A 153 -6.61 -10.94 -15.08
N GLU A 154 -6.72 -12.05 -15.81
CA GLU A 154 -6.91 -13.39 -15.25
C GLU A 154 -5.69 -13.84 -14.42
N GLU A 155 -4.48 -13.69 -14.95
CA GLU A 155 -3.23 -14.01 -14.24
C GLU A 155 -3.09 -13.18 -12.95
N VAL A 156 -3.41 -11.88 -13.01
CA VAL A 156 -3.39 -10.97 -11.85
C VAL A 156 -4.48 -11.30 -10.85
N PHE A 157 -5.68 -11.66 -11.31
CA PHE A 157 -6.77 -12.04 -10.43
C PHE A 157 -6.40 -13.25 -9.57
N VAL A 158 -5.89 -14.32 -10.19
CA VAL A 158 -5.44 -15.52 -9.48
C VAL A 158 -4.33 -15.14 -8.48
N PHE A 159 -3.36 -14.35 -8.92
CA PHE A 159 -2.28 -13.88 -8.05
C PHE A 159 -2.80 -13.12 -6.82
N LEU A 160 -3.68 -12.14 -6.99
CA LEU A 160 -4.23 -11.35 -5.89
C LEU A 160 -5.12 -12.17 -4.94
N GLN A 161 -5.82 -13.18 -5.48
CA GLN A 161 -6.59 -14.13 -4.69
C GLN A 161 -5.68 -15.04 -3.86
N ASP A 162 -4.60 -15.57 -4.45
CA ASP A 162 -3.59 -16.38 -3.77
C ASP A 162 -2.88 -15.59 -2.66
N LYS A 163 -2.69 -14.27 -2.86
CA LYS A 163 -2.19 -13.36 -1.82
C LYS A 163 -3.22 -13.00 -0.76
N GLY A 164 -4.47 -13.45 -0.90
CA GLY A 164 -5.56 -13.12 0.02
C GLY A 164 -5.94 -11.64 0.02
N LEU A 165 -5.62 -10.89 -1.04
CA LEU A 165 -5.95 -9.46 -1.18
C LEU A 165 -7.33 -9.24 -1.83
N LEU A 166 -7.79 -10.23 -2.61
CA LEU A 166 -9.11 -10.25 -3.22
C LEU A 166 -9.91 -11.47 -2.80
N LYS A 167 -11.23 -11.31 -2.79
CA LYS A 167 -12.20 -12.39 -2.64
C LYS A 167 -13.18 -12.35 -3.80
N ALA A 168 -13.31 -13.47 -4.51
CA ALA A 168 -14.37 -13.68 -5.49
C ALA A 168 -15.64 -14.19 -4.81
N PHE A 169 -16.79 -13.71 -5.28
CA PHE A 169 -18.09 -14.24 -4.93
C PHE A 169 -18.59 -15.12 -6.06
N GLY A 170 -18.98 -16.36 -5.76
CA GLY A 170 -19.50 -17.30 -6.76
C GLY A 170 -19.27 -18.76 -6.37
N ALA A 171 -20.05 -19.67 -6.97
CA ALA A 171 -19.76 -21.09 -6.86
C ALA A 171 -18.39 -21.35 -7.52
N SER A 172 -17.48 -21.97 -6.78
CA SER A 172 -16.12 -22.32 -7.25
C SER A 172 -15.12 -21.16 -7.41
N GLY A 173 -15.43 -19.94 -6.93
CA GLY A 173 -14.47 -18.83 -6.98
C GLY A 173 -14.25 -18.23 -8.37
N GLU A 174 -15.20 -18.41 -9.29
CA GLU A 174 -15.12 -17.78 -10.62
C GLU A 174 -15.18 -16.24 -10.52
N PRO A 175 -14.33 -15.51 -11.27
CA PRO A 175 -14.31 -14.05 -11.27
C PRO A 175 -15.53 -13.40 -11.96
N SER A 176 -16.44 -14.21 -12.51
CA SER A 176 -17.63 -13.81 -13.26
C SER A 176 -18.75 -13.24 -12.38
N LEU A 177 -18.75 -13.54 -11.09
CA LEU A 177 -19.88 -13.31 -10.19
C LEU A 177 -19.64 -12.19 -9.15
N GLY A 178 -18.48 -11.54 -9.19
CA GLY A 178 -18.19 -10.33 -8.43
C GLY A 178 -16.91 -10.43 -7.59
N LEU A 179 -16.29 -9.27 -7.36
CA LEU A 179 -14.99 -9.14 -6.71
C LEU A 179 -15.02 -8.10 -5.61
N GLN A 180 -14.41 -8.41 -4.47
CA GLN A 180 -14.25 -7.49 -3.35
C GLN A 180 -12.86 -7.58 -2.75
N LEU A 181 -12.38 -6.45 -2.23
CA LEU A 181 -11.17 -6.41 -1.40
C LEU A 181 -11.40 -7.16 -0.09
N THR A 182 -10.41 -7.92 0.33
CA THR A 182 -10.34 -8.42 1.71
C THR A 182 -9.87 -7.29 2.64
N PRO A 183 -9.95 -7.45 3.98
CA PRO A 183 -9.34 -6.49 4.89
C PRO A 183 -7.84 -6.26 4.62
N ALA A 184 -7.11 -7.31 4.23
CA ALA A 184 -5.70 -7.21 3.83
C ALA A 184 -5.53 -6.42 2.51
N GLY A 185 -6.42 -6.66 1.53
CA GLY A 185 -6.49 -5.86 0.30
C GLY A 185 -6.71 -4.38 0.56
N THR A 186 -7.70 -4.04 1.40
CA THR A 186 -7.97 -2.66 1.83
C THR A 186 -6.75 -2.04 2.51
N GLN A 187 -6.06 -2.78 3.39
CA GLN A 187 -4.84 -2.29 4.03
C GLN A 187 -3.71 -2.06 3.01
N CYS A 188 -3.55 -2.95 2.03
CA CYS A 188 -2.58 -2.79 0.94
C CYS A 188 -2.84 -1.51 0.14
N VAL A 189 -4.10 -1.22 -0.19
CA VAL A 189 -4.47 0.02 -0.91
C VAL A 189 -4.19 1.25 -0.04
N LEU A 190 -4.70 1.27 1.19
CA LEU A 190 -4.65 2.46 2.05
C LEU A 190 -3.23 2.81 2.52
N ARG A 191 -2.41 1.82 2.88
CA ARG A 191 -1.09 2.06 3.49
C ARG A 191 0.07 2.02 2.49
N TYR A 192 -0.07 1.24 1.42
CA TYR A 192 1.01 0.97 0.46
C TYR A 192 0.63 1.43 -0.96
N GLY A 193 -0.47 2.16 -1.13
CA GLY A 193 -0.88 2.70 -2.43
C GLY A 193 -1.20 1.62 -3.46
N ALA A 194 -1.56 0.41 -3.02
CA ALA A 194 -1.74 -0.79 -3.84
C ALA A 194 -0.44 -1.33 -4.48
N ASP A 195 0.72 -1.01 -3.91
CA ASP A 195 1.98 -1.71 -4.20
C ASP A 195 2.02 -3.02 -3.42
N VAL A 196 1.77 -4.13 -4.13
CA VAL A 196 1.75 -5.48 -3.55
C VAL A 196 3.13 -5.88 -3.05
N ASP A 197 4.21 -5.50 -3.74
CA ASP A 197 5.56 -5.86 -3.35
C ASP A 197 5.97 -5.12 -2.08
N ASP A 198 5.61 -3.85 -1.94
CA ASP A 198 5.88 -3.08 -0.72
C ASP A 198 5.03 -3.59 0.44
N TYR A 199 3.76 -3.91 0.19
CA TYR A 199 2.91 -4.59 1.16
C TYR A 199 3.52 -5.93 1.60
N GLU A 200 3.98 -6.76 0.67
CA GLU A 200 4.63 -8.04 0.98
C GLU A 200 5.96 -7.86 1.70
N ARG A 201 6.78 -6.89 1.30
CA ARG A 201 8.02 -6.57 2.01
C ARG A 201 7.72 -6.14 3.43
N SER A 202 6.66 -5.37 3.63
CA SER A 202 6.21 -4.97 4.97
C SER A 202 5.62 -6.14 5.75
N SER A 203 4.92 -7.07 5.12
CA SER A 203 4.37 -8.27 5.76
C SER A 203 5.46 -9.28 6.10
N ARG A 204 6.54 -9.32 5.30
CA ARG A 204 7.77 -10.07 5.58
C ARG A 204 8.66 -9.37 6.61
N SER A 205 8.67 -8.04 6.67
CA SER A 205 9.38 -7.29 7.72
C SER A 205 8.61 -7.26 9.04
N SER A 206 7.28 -7.40 8.99
CA SER A 206 6.43 -7.79 10.14
C SER A 206 6.37 -9.30 10.34
N GLY A 207 6.96 -10.06 9.41
CA GLY A 207 7.42 -11.44 9.52
C GLY A 207 8.87 -11.55 9.96
N VAL A 208 9.45 -10.48 10.52
CA VAL A 208 10.40 -10.69 11.62
C VAL A 208 9.56 -11.37 12.68
N ASN A 209 9.67 -12.70 12.78
CA ASN A 209 9.49 -13.35 14.06
C ASN A 209 10.35 -12.52 15.00
N ASN A 210 9.75 -11.63 15.79
CA ASN A 210 10.41 -11.02 16.92
C ASN A 210 10.62 -12.19 17.88
N THR A 211 11.64 -12.97 17.57
CA THR A 211 12.14 -14.06 18.37
C THR A 211 12.90 -13.34 19.46
N TYR A 212 12.17 -12.93 20.50
CA TYR A 212 12.82 -12.45 21.70
C TYR A 212 13.53 -13.67 22.29
N ASN A 213 14.83 -13.72 22.10
CA ASN A 213 15.70 -14.73 22.69
C ASN A 213 15.89 -14.34 24.16
N MET A 214 14.91 -14.68 25.00
CA MET A 214 14.95 -14.46 26.45
C MET A 214 15.70 -15.61 27.12
N GLY A 215 17.01 -15.70 26.89
CA GLY A 215 17.90 -16.63 27.61
C GLY A 215 17.37 -18.07 27.73
N ASN A 216 17.14 -18.52 28.97
CA ASN A 216 16.68 -19.88 29.29
C ASN A 216 15.21 -20.17 28.94
N VAL A 217 14.44 -19.16 28.50
CA VAL A 217 13.04 -19.30 28.10
C VAL A 217 12.97 -19.48 26.59
N LYS A 218 12.33 -20.58 26.18
CA LYS A 218 12.13 -20.93 24.77
C LYS A 218 11.49 -19.79 23.98
N ASN A 219 11.94 -19.64 22.74
CA ASN A 219 11.53 -18.65 21.73
C ASN A 219 10.08 -18.15 21.85
N PHE A 220 9.95 -16.84 22.06
CA PHE A 220 8.69 -16.12 21.85
C PHE A 220 8.48 -15.87 20.35
N VAL A 221 7.30 -16.18 19.80
CA VAL A 221 6.95 -15.86 18.41
C VAL A 221 5.60 -15.14 18.42
N ALA A 222 5.61 -13.84 18.14
CA ALA A 222 4.41 -13.07 17.84
C ALA A 222 4.22 -13.03 16.32
N GLY A 223 3.36 -13.91 15.78
CA GLY A 223 2.90 -13.85 14.40
C GLY A 223 1.71 -12.90 14.28
N ASN A 224 1.62 -12.14 13.17
CA ASN A 224 0.66 -11.04 13.07
C ASN A 224 -0.71 -11.45 12.48
N ASN A 225 -1.71 -10.62 12.81
CA ASN A 225 -3.15 -10.61 12.46
C ASN A 225 -4.12 -11.55 13.18
N HIS A 226 -3.72 -12.74 13.63
CA HIS A 226 -4.46 -13.53 14.61
C HIS A 226 -3.41 -14.07 15.56
N GLY A 227 -3.26 -13.47 16.74
CA GLY A 227 -2.26 -13.89 17.71
C GLY A 227 -2.50 -15.32 18.20
N THR A 228 -2.07 -16.34 17.45
CA THR A 228 -1.87 -17.68 17.98
C THR A 228 -0.58 -17.65 18.79
N MET A 229 -0.72 -17.29 20.06
CA MET A 229 0.35 -17.41 21.05
C MET A 229 0.32 -18.83 21.60
N ASN A 230 1.31 -19.64 21.23
CA ASN A 230 1.58 -20.91 21.90
C ASN A 230 2.31 -20.64 23.22
N ALA A 231 1.66 -19.94 24.16
CA ALA A 231 2.21 -19.69 25.48
C ALA A 231 2.01 -20.92 26.38
N TRP A 232 2.84 -21.94 26.19
CA TRP A 232 3.08 -22.96 27.21
C TRP A 232 4.34 -22.58 28.01
N THR A 233 4.36 -21.35 28.52
CA THR A 233 5.44 -20.84 29.38
C THR A 233 4.97 -20.87 30.82
N GLN A 234 5.45 -21.84 31.59
CA GLN A 234 5.52 -21.68 33.04
C GLN A 234 6.51 -20.54 33.31
N VAL A 235 6.00 -19.34 33.53
CA VAL A 235 6.83 -18.19 33.85
C VAL A 235 7.31 -18.37 35.28
N GLN A 236 8.61 -18.68 35.44
CA GLN A 236 9.23 -18.89 36.76
C GLN A 236 10.02 -17.67 37.25
N ASP A 237 10.32 -16.72 36.36
CA ASP A 237 11.08 -15.49 36.66
C ASP A 237 10.17 -14.25 36.49
N PRO A 238 10.11 -13.34 37.48
CA PRO A 238 9.41 -12.06 37.38
C PRO A 238 9.85 -11.18 36.18
N ASN A 239 11.10 -11.26 35.75
CA ASN A 239 11.60 -10.48 34.62
C ASN A 239 11.03 -10.99 33.28
N ASP A 240 10.90 -12.31 33.14
CA ASP A 240 10.26 -12.94 31.98
C ASP A 240 8.75 -12.60 31.93
N ALA A 241 8.11 -12.53 33.11
CA ALA A 241 6.72 -12.09 33.22
C ALA A 241 6.54 -10.64 32.75
N ALA A 242 7.46 -9.75 33.16
CA ALA A 242 7.44 -8.35 32.76
C ALA A 242 7.61 -8.21 31.24
N ALA A 243 8.57 -8.92 30.65
CA ALA A 243 8.81 -8.90 29.22
C ALA A 243 7.60 -9.44 28.41
N LEU A 244 6.97 -10.51 28.90
CA LEU A 244 5.77 -11.09 28.28
C LEU A 244 4.59 -10.11 28.30
N LEU A 245 4.36 -9.42 29.43
CA LEU A 245 3.30 -8.41 29.51
C LEU A 245 3.60 -7.19 28.63
N ALA A 246 4.85 -6.74 28.55
CA ALA A 246 5.23 -5.65 27.66
C ALA A 246 4.87 -5.99 26.21
N ALA A 247 5.19 -7.20 25.76
CA ALA A 247 4.84 -7.69 24.44
C ALA A 247 3.32 -7.74 24.22
N ALA A 248 2.56 -8.22 25.21
CA ALA A 248 1.11 -8.30 25.16
C ALA A 248 0.45 -6.92 24.95
N ILE A 249 0.87 -5.93 25.73
CA ILE A 249 0.36 -4.55 25.64
C ILE A 249 0.65 -3.95 24.27
N ARG A 250 1.86 -4.20 23.73
CA ARG A 250 2.25 -3.72 22.40
C ARG A 250 1.39 -4.32 21.29
N ILE A 251 1.14 -5.62 21.35
CA ILE A 251 0.29 -6.34 20.37
C ILE A 251 -1.15 -5.80 20.43
N ALA A 252 -1.73 -5.68 21.63
CA ALA A 252 -3.08 -5.16 21.80
C ALA A 252 -3.22 -3.70 21.29
N SER A 253 -2.16 -2.90 21.46
CA SER A 253 -2.11 -1.53 20.93
C SER A 253 -2.06 -1.51 19.39
N LEU A 254 -1.24 -2.38 18.78
CA LEU A 254 -1.12 -2.51 17.33
C LEU A 254 -2.40 -3.01 16.66
N ASN A 255 -3.10 -3.93 17.32
CA ASN A 255 -4.37 -4.47 16.87
C ASN A 255 -5.54 -3.49 17.03
N GLY A 256 -5.32 -2.34 17.67
CA GLY A 256 -6.38 -1.37 17.97
C GLY A 256 -7.36 -1.84 19.04
N GLU A 257 -6.99 -2.80 19.89
CA GLU A 257 -7.80 -3.27 21.02
C GLU A 257 -7.79 -2.24 22.16
N ILE A 258 -6.66 -1.54 22.31
CA ILE A 258 -6.50 -0.41 23.22
C ILE A 258 -6.91 0.89 22.51
N THR A 259 -8.15 1.31 22.75
CA THR A 259 -8.73 2.53 22.17
C THR A 259 -9.01 3.59 23.23
N GLY A 260 -8.83 4.85 22.86
CA GLY A 260 -9.01 6.03 23.72
C GLY A 260 -7.67 6.58 24.22
N ASP A 261 -7.53 7.90 24.18
CA ASP A 261 -6.26 8.60 24.44
C ASP A 261 -5.66 8.28 25.81
N THR A 262 -6.50 8.15 26.85
CA THR A 262 -6.06 7.79 28.20
C THR A 262 -5.55 6.34 28.27
N ALA A 263 -6.25 5.40 27.62
CA ALA A 263 -5.87 3.99 27.63
C ALA A 263 -4.59 3.74 26.81
N GLN A 264 -4.44 4.44 25.68
CA GLN A 264 -3.23 4.36 24.85
C GLN A 264 -2.01 4.93 25.57
N ARG A 265 -2.15 6.07 26.25
CA ARG A 265 -1.05 6.65 27.03
C ARG A 265 -0.62 5.72 28.16
N LEU A 266 -1.58 5.19 28.93
CA LEU A 266 -1.30 4.24 30.00
C LEU A 266 -0.66 2.95 29.47
N ALA A 267 -1.10 2.45 28.32
CA ALA A 267 -0.50 1.30 27.66
C ALA A 267 0.95 1.57 27.23
N HIS A 268 1.25 2.74 26.68
CA HIS A 268 2.61 3.14 26.34
C HIS A 268 3.52 3.23 27.57
N GLU A 269 3.09 3.94 28.60
CA GLU A 269 3.87 4.06 29.86
C GLU A 269 4.10 2.69 30.52
N CYS A 270 3.07 1.84 30.54
CA CYS A 270 3.16 0.51 31.11
C CYS A 270 4.09 -0.39 30.29
N HIS A 271 4.04 -0.31 28.95
CA HIS A 271 4.95 -1.04 28.07
C HIS A 271 6.42 -0.67 28.32
N ASP A 272 6.73 0.62 28.38
CA ASP A 272 8.09 1.09 28.55
C ASP A 272 8.67 0.69 29.92
N GLU A 273 7.89 0.84 30.99
CA GLU A 273 8.31 0.43 32.34
C GLU A 273 8.47 -1.08 32.50
N LEU A 274 7.64 -1.88 31.82
CA LEU A 274 7.78 -3.34 31.81
C LEU A 274 9.01 -3.80 31.03
N LEU A 275 9.39 -3.10 29.96
CA LEU A 275 10.64 -3.36 29.23
C LEU A 275 11.87 -3.03 30.06
N GLU A 276 11.83 -1.93 30.81
CA GLU A 276 12.91 -1.56 31.74
C GLU A 276 13.01 -2.60 32.87
N ALA A 277 11.88 -3.01 33.45
CA ALA A 277 11.79 -4.04 34.47
C ALA A 277 12.27 -5.43 33.99
N ALA A 278 12.16 -5.72 32.70
CA ALA A 278 12.66 -6.96 32.12
C ALA A 278 14.20 -6.98 31.98
N GLN A 279 14.84 -5.82 31.92
CA GLN A 279 16.29 -5.68 31.76
C GLN A 279 17.01 -5.60 33.11
N GLU A 280 16.39 -4.94 34.09
CA GLU A 280 16.97 -4.72 35.41
C GLU A 280 15.96 -5.07 36.52
N THR A 281 16.43 -5.65 37.62
CA THR A 281 15.56 -5.93 38.77
C THR A 281 15.05 -4.61 39.38
N PRO A 282 13.77 -4.26 39.25
CA PRO A 282 13.28 -2.97 39.68
C PRO A 282 13.15 -2.88 41.21
N SER A 283 13.26 -1.67 41.74
CA SER A 283 13.00 -1.42 43.16
C SER A 283 11.56 -1.82 43.55
N PRO A 284 11.30 -2.17 44.82
CA PRO A 284 9.95 -2.53 45.28
C PRO A 284 8.87 -1.48 44.98
N ASP A 285 9.21 -0.19 45.01
CA ASP A 285 8.27 0.89 44.74
C ASP A 285 7.93 1.01 43.25
N VAL A 286 8.93 0.84 42.36
CA VAL A 286 8.72 0.77 40.90
C VAL A 286 7.85 -0.45 40.56
N ARG A 287 8.13 -1.58 41.20
CA ARG A 287 7.35 -2.82 41.07
C ARG A 287 5.89 -2.64 41.44
N ARG A 288 5.59 -1.92 42.53
CA ARG A 288 4.21 -1.59 42.94
C ARG A 288 3.52 -0.66 41.93
N SER A 289 4.23 0.37 41.45
CA SER A 289 3.72 1.29 40.42
C SER A 289 3.34 0.56 39.13
N ILE A 290 4.22 -0.31 38.62
CA ILE A 290 3.95 -1.12 37.43
C ILE A 290 2.70 -1.99 37.64
N ALA A 291 2.58 -2.65 38.79
CA ALA A 291 1.43 -3.49 39.09
C ALA A 291 0.11 -2.71 39.13
N GLU A 292 0.11 -1.49 39.69
CA GLU A 292 -1.05 -0.60 39.68
C GLU A 292 -1.44 -0.19 38.25
N LYS A 293 -0.46 0.17 37.40
CA LYS A 293 -0.72 0.52 36.00
C LYS A 293 -1.26 -0.64 35.18
N VAL A 294 -0.70 -1.85 35.33
CA VAL A 294 -1.21 -3.05 34.67
C VAL A 294 -2.64 -3.34 35.12
N LYS A 295 -2.93 -3.19 36.42
CA LYS A 295 -4.28 -3.36 36.96
C LYS A 295 -5.27 -2.34 36.40
N ASP A 296 -4.89 -1.06 36.36
CA ASP A 296 -5.73 0.01 35.81
C ASP A 296 -5.99 -0.20 34.32
N LEU A 297 -4.97 -0.59 33.56
CA LEU A 297 -5.11 -0.95 32.16
C LEU A 297 -6.05 -2.15 31.99
N SER A 298 -5.92 -3.18 32.83
CA SER A 298 -6.80 -4.35 32.82
C SER A 298 -8.25 -3.99 33.12
N LEU A 299 -8.50 -3.09 34.07
CA LEU A 299 -9.85 -2.60 34.40
C LEU A 299 -10.46 -1.79 33.23
N LEU A 300 -9.66 -0.97 32.55
CA LEU A 300 -10.09 -0.24 31.36
C LEU A 300 -10.44 -1.17 30.19
N LEU A 301 -9.80 -2.34 30.12
CA LEU A 301 -10.03 -3.34 29.08
C LEU A 301 -11.15 -4.34 29.43
N ALA A 302 -11.40 -4.63 30.71
CA ALA A 302 -12.42 -5.56 31.17
C ALA A 302 -13.87 -5.16 30.79
N GLY A 303 -14.11 -3.88 30.46
CA GLY A 303 -15.40 -3.39 29.96
C GLY A 303 -15.70 -3.74 28.51
N LYS A 304 -14.74 -4.30 27.75
CA LYS A 304 -14.89 -4.66 26.34
C LYS A 304 -14.93 -6.19 26.21
N SER A 305 -16.12 -6.72 25.91
CA SER A 305 -16.45 -8.16 25.93
C SER A 305 -15.87 -8.96 24.75
N VAL A 306 -14.57 -8.85 24.49
CA VAL A 306 -13.90 -9.66 23.46
C VAL A 306 -12.80 -10.45 24.14
N GLU A 307 -12.88 -11.77 24.04
CA GLU A 307 -11.79 -12.69 24.36
C GLU A 307 -10.59 -12.28 23.49
N SER A 308 -9.70 -11.51 24.10
CA SER A 308 -8.57 -10.87 23.44
C SER A 308 -7.30 -11.48 24.03
N ALA A 309 -6.23 -11.50 23.23
CA ALA A 309 -4.90 -11.91 23.66
C ALA A 309 -4.47 -11.22 24.97
N THR A 310 -4.92 -9.98 25.20
CA THR A 310 -4.67 -9.21 26.43
C THR A 310 -5.44 -9.74 27.64
N THR A 311 -6.66 -10.26 27.51
CA THR A 311 -7.44 -10.76 28.66
C THR A 311 -6.89 -12.08 29.21
N VAL A 312 -6.36 -12.96 28.34
CA VAL A 312 -5.73 -14.22 28.75
C VAL A 312 -4.36 -13.99 29.40
N LEU A 313 -3.56 -13.06 28.85
CA LEU A 313 -2.23 -12.72 29.40
C LEU A 313 -2.29 -11.82 30.63
N ALA A 314 -3.27 -10.91 30.74
CA ALA A 314 -3.51 -10.14 31.95
C ALA A 314 -4.10 -10.99 33.08
N GLY A 315 -4.61 -12.20 32.81
CA GLY A 315 -5.04 -13.13 33.86
C GLY A 315 -3.85 -13.86 34.50
N GLU A 316 -3.10 -14.62 33.69
CA GLU A 316 -2.00 -15.44 34.20
C GLU A 316 -0.69 -14.68 34.37
N GLY A 317 -0.37 -13.74 33.48
CA GLY A 317 0.82 -12.89 33.59
C GLY A 317 0.75 -11.93 34.78
N LEU A 318 -0.42 -11.33 35.03
CA LEU A 318 -0.66 -10.52 36.22
C LEU A 318 -0.58 -11.38 37.49
N LYS A 319 -1.12 -12.60 37.46
CA LYS A 319 -1.05 -13.51 38.61
C LYS A 319 0.39 -13.90 38.93
N SER A 320 1.18 -14.32 37.93
CA SER A 320 2.60 -14.66 38.13
C SER A 320 3.45 -13.44 38.53
N LEU A 321 3.17 -12.25 38.00
CA LEU A 321 3.81 -11.03 38.49
C LEU A 321 3.39 -10.73 39.93
N LEU A 322 2.10 -10.76 40.27
CA LEU A 322 1.65 -10.52 41.64
C LEU A 322 2.23 -11.54 42.62
N GLU A 323 2.34 -12.82 42.24
CA GLU A 323 2.96 -13.87 43.03
C GLU A 323 4.47 -13.64 43.21
N GLY A 324 5.18 -13.16 42.17
CA GLY A 324 6.61 -12.80 42.24
C GLY A 324 6.92 -11.41 42.80
N LEU A 325 5.91 -10.53 42.93
CA LEU A 325 6.02 -9.17 43.47
C LEU A 325 5.69 -9.09 44.97
N ILE A 326 4.88 -10.03 45.47
CA ILE A 326 4.42 -10.09 46.86
C ILE A 326 5.28 -11.06 47.71
N GLY A 327 5.94 -12.04 47.08
CA GLY A 327 6.92 -12.93 47.72
C GLY A 327 8.29 -12.28 47.88
#